data_AF-A0A0K9HLC5-F1
#
_entry.id   AF-A0A0K9HLC5-F1
#
_cell.length_a   1.000
_cell.length_b   1.000
_cell.length_c   1.000
_cell.angle_alpha   90.00
_cell.angle_beta   90.00
_cell.angle_gamma   90.00
#
_symmetry.space_group_name_H-M   'P 1'
#
loop_
_entity.id
_entity.type
_entity.pdbx_description
1 polymer ?
#
loop_
_entity_poly.entity_id
_entity_poly.type
_entity_poly.pdbx_seq_one_letter_code
_entity_poly.pdbx_strand_id
1 'polypeptide(L)' 'MASDRKRQIIEAATQSFAAFGYKATTMEQIAKLANVGKGTIYTFFSVKIMNP' A
#
# COMPACT_ATOMS: atom_id res chain seq x y z
N MET A 1 -10.20 10.78 9.92
CA MET A 1 -8.97 11.40 10.47
C MET A 1 -7.76 10.79 9.73
N ALA A 2 -6.58 11.41 9.69
CA ALA A 2 -5.43 10.91 8.91
C ALA A 2 -4.99 9.47 9.31
N SER A 3 -5.30 9.05 10.53
CA SER A 3 -5.13 7.70 11.07
C SER A 3 -5.90 6.62 10.30
N ASP A 4 -7.10 6.92 9.82
CA ASP A 4 -7.95 5.93 9.12
C ASP A 4 -7.35 5.55 7.77
N ARG A 5 -6.78 6.52 7.05
CA ARG A 5 -6.14 6.30 5.75
C ARG A 5 -4.92 5.39 5.88
N LYS A 6 -4.10 5.59 6.91
CA LYS A 6 -2.94 4.73 7.15
C LYS A 6 -3.37 3.28 7.38
N ARG A 7 -4.44 3.07 8.14
CA ARG A 7 -5.02 1.74 8.38
C ARG A 7 -5.57 1.10 7.10
N GLN A 8 -6.31 1.86 6.30
CA GLN A 8 -6.83 1.38 5.01
C GLN A 8 -5.71 0.94 4.07
N ILE A 9 -4.62 1.69 4.00
CA ILE A 9 -3.44 1.33 3.20
C ILE A 9 -2.80 0.03 3.71
N ILE A 10 -2.68 -0.15 5.03
CA ILE A 10 -2.13 -1.38 5.62
C ILE A 10 -3.04 -2.57 5.31
N GLU A 11 -4.34 -2.46 5.53
CA GLU A 11 -5.29 -3.55 5.24
C GLU A 11 -5.27 -3.93 3.76
N ALA A 12 -5.25 -2.94 2.85
CA ALA A 12 -5.12 -3.18 1.40
C ALA A 12 -3.80 -3.85 1.02
N ALA A 13 -2.68 -3.45 1.64
CA ALA A 13 -1.39 -4.07 1.43
C ALA A 13 -1.37 -5.52 1.92
N THR A 14 -1.89 -5.78 3.12
CA THR A 14 -2.00 -7.14 3.69
C THR A 14 -2.84 -8.04 2.79
N GLN A 15 -4.00 -7.57 2.32
CA GLN A 15 -4.85 -8.33 1.40
C GLN A 15 -4.15 -8.61 0.07
N SER A 16 -3.45 -7.61 -0.48
CA SER A 16 -2.70 -7.79 -1.73
C SER A 16 -1.58 -8.81 -1.58
N PHE A 17 -0.81 -8.73 -0.50
CA PHE A 17 0.26 -9.70 -0.23
C PHE A 17 -0.27 -11.10 0.00
N ALA A 18 -1.41 -11.25 0.68
CA ALA A 18 -2.04 -12.56 0.89
C ALA A 18 -2.55 -13.16 -0.43
N ALA A 19 -3.08 -12.34 -1.35
CA ALA A 19 -3.65 -12.80 -2.62
C ALA A 19 -2.60 -13.07 -3.71
N PHE A 20 -1.58 -12.23 -3.82
CA PHE A 20 -0.63 -12.25 -4.94
C PHE A 20 0.81 -12.57 -4.52
N GLY A 21 1.10 -12.56 -3.22
CA GLY A 21 2.46 -12.64 -2.71
C GLY A 21 3.19 -11.29 -2.79
N TYR A 22 4.32 -11.20 -2.09
CA TYR A 22 5.08 -9.95 -1.95
C TYR A 22 5.60 -9.41 -3.29
N LYS A 23 6.15 -10.27 -4.16
CA LYS A 23 6.79 -9.87 -5.42
C LYS A 23 5.81 -9.43 -6.51
N ALA A 24 4.59 -9.96 -6.51
CA ALA A 24 3.58 -9.62 -7.53
C ALA A 24 2.67 -8.46 -7.10
N THR A 25 2.76 -8.02 -5.84
CA THR A 25 1.96 -6.90 -5.35
C THR A 25 2.58 -5.58 -5.75
N THR A 26 1.79 -4.70 -6.37
CA THR A 26 2.23 -3.36 -6.77
C THR A 26 1.61 -2.27 -5.90
N MET A 27 2.31 -1.13 -5.78
CA MET A 27 1.78 0.04 -5.07
C MET A 27 0.50 0.59 -5.71
N GLU A 28 0.32 0.39 -7.02
CA GLU A 28 -0.89 0.78 -7.75
C GLU A 28 -2.11 -0.05 -7.32
N GLN A 29 -1.90 -1.35 -7.11
CA GLN A 29 -2.94 -2.24 -6.64
C GLN A 29 -3.36 -1.94 -5.20
N ILE A 30 -2.38 -1.66 -4.33
CA ILE A 30 -2.64 -1.23 -2.95
C ILE A 30 -3.38 0.12 -2.94
N ALA A 31 -2.97 1.08 -3.77
CA ALA A 31 -3.62 2.39 -3.88
C ALA A 31 -5.09 2.26 -4.31
N LYS A 32 -5.35 1.40 -5.30
CA LYS A 32 -6.72 1.13 -5.77
C LYS A 32 -7.57 0.47 -4.69
N LEU A 33 -7.05 -0.52 -3.98
CA LEU A 33 -7.75 -1.23 -2.91
C LEU A 33 -8.04 -0.33 -1.70
N ALA A 34 -7.10 0.54 -1.33
CA ALA A 34 -7.27 1.48 -0.23
C ALA A 34 -8.06 2.75 -0.63
N ASN A 35 -8.46 2.88 -1.90
CA ASN A 35 -9.13 4.06 -2.45
C ASN A 35 -8.35 5.37 -2.19
N VAL A 36 -7.04 5.34 -2.47
CA VAL A 36 -6.13 6.47 -2.30
C VAL A 36 -5.26 6.67 -3.54
N GLY A 37 -4.63 7.84 -3.66
CA GLY A 37 -3.61 8.06 -4.67
C GLY A 37 -2.28 7.40 -4.30
N LYS A 38 -1.48 6.99 -5.30
CA LYS A 38 -0.12 6.46 -5.08
C LYS A 38 0.76 7.44 -4.28
N GLY A 39 0.65 8.75 -4.58
CA GLY A 39 1.35 9.80 -3.84
C GLY A 39 1.06 9.77 -2.33
N THR A 40 -0.19 9.51 -1.94
CA THR A 40 -0.60 9.38 -0.53
C THR A 40 0.13 8.23 0.16
N ILE A 41 0.28 7.09 -0.52
CA ILE A 41 1.04 5.96 0.01
C ILE A 41 2.51 6.34 0.21
N TYR A 42 3.15 6.97 -0.78
CA TYR A 42 4.54 7.42 -0.67
C TYR A 42 4.76 8.49 0.42
N THR A 43 3.75 9.33 0.70
CA THR A 43 3.80 10.29 1.81
C THR A 43 3.70 9.60 3.18
N PHE A 44 2.85 8.58 3.33
CA PHE A 44 2.66 7.89 4.61
C PHE A 44 3.71 6.81 4.91
N PHE A 45 4.25 6.18 3.87
CA PHE A 45 5.14 5.02 3.97
C PHE A 45 6.41 5.22 3.14
N SER A 46 6.95 6.46 3.13
CA SER A 46 8.13 6.87 2.35
C SER A 46 9.08 5.71 2.09
N VAL A 47 9.09 5.28 0.84
CA VAL A 47 9.67 4.02 0.40
C VAL A 47 11.16 4.03 0.69
N LYS A 48 11.56 3.31 1.73
CA LYS A 48 12.90 2.74 1.77
C LYS A 48 12.89 1.68 0.69
N ILE A 49 13.48 2.02 -0.45
CA ILE A 49 13.68 1.14 -1.60
C ILE A 49 14.26 -0.17 -1.07
N MET A 50 13.39 -1.16 -0.88
CA MET A 50 13.77 -2.54 -0.67
C MET A 50 13.91 -3.11 -2.08
N ASN A 51 14.99 -2.70 -2.76
CA ASN A 51 15.52 -3.44 -3.90
C ASN A 51 16.36 -4.60 -3.33
N PRO A 52 16.44 -5.74 -4.02
CA PRO A 52 16.73 -7.07 -3.48
C PRO A 52 18.11 -7.21 -2.84
#